data_AF-A0A4R7GK83-F1
#
_entry.id   AF-A0A4R7GK83-F1
#
_cell.length_a   1.000
_cell.length_b   1.000
_cell.length_c   1.000
_cell.angle_alpha   90.00
_cell.angle_beta   90.00
_cell.angle_gamma   90.00
#
_symmetry.space_group_name_H-M   'P 1'
#
loop_
_entity.id
_entity.type
_entity.pdbx_description
1 polymer ?
#
loop_
_entity_poly.entity_id
_entity_poly.type
_entity_poly.pdbx_seq_one_letter_code
_entity_poly.pdbx_strand_id
1 'polypeptide(L)'
;MSSKEHKTPDEQVSEELNQEQELHAEAETQAADVVDPRDERIAELEAQLKELQQRERDSLLRAKAEVENIRRRTELDIEKAHKFALEKFSGELLPVIDNLERALDLADKSNSELAGLIEGVELTLKSLLDAVRKFGMEVVGDIHVPFNPELHQAMTMMESEELEPNHVMMVMQKGYTLNGRLLRPAMVAVSKAKA
;
A
#
# COMPACT_ATOMS: atom_id res chain seq x y z
N MET A 1 90.70 -60.93 17.92
CA MET A 1 90.79 -61.12 16.46
C MET A 1 89.37 -61.07 15.90
N SER A 2 88.90 -59.91 15.43
CA SER A 2 87.84 -59.82 14.42
C SER A 2 87.78 -58.40 13.87
N SER A 3 88.24 -58.30 12.63
CA SER A 3 88.05 -57.31 11.56
C SER A 3 87.56 -55.89 11.89
N LYS A 4 88.48 -54.94 11.71
CA LYS A 4 88.22 -53.52 11.42
C LYS A 4 87.84 -53.40 9.94
N GLU A 5 86.60 -53.06 9.63
CA GLU A 5 86.23 -52.59 8.29
C GLU A 5 86.42 -51.07 8.21
N HIS A 6 87.21 -50.66 7.23
CA HIS A 6 87.47 -49.26 6.88
C HIS A 6 86.34 -48.79 5.96
N LYS A 7 85.47 -47.88 6.44
CA LYS A 7 84.59 -47.10 5.56
C LYS A 7 85.44 -46.12 4.76
N THR A 8 85.17 -46.01 3.46
CA THR A 8 85.87 -45.11 2.53
C THR A 8 85.50 -43.65 2.75
N PRO A 9 86.39 -42.68 2.41
CA PRO A 9 86.18 -41.25 2.70
C PRO A 9 84.92 -40.64 2.08
N ASP A 10 84.44 -41.16 0.95
CA ASP A 10 83.26 -40.63 0.23
C ASP A 10 81.92 -40.91 0.95
N GLU A 11 81.81 -41.97 1.75
CA GLU A 11 80.56 -42.34 2.43
C GLU A 11 80.29 -41.47 3.68
N GLN A 12 81.36 -41.00 4.35
CA GLN A 12 81.25 -40.15 5.54
C GLN A 12 80.86 -38.71 5.18
N VAL A 13 81.34 -38.20 4.03
CA VAL A 13 81.00 -36.86 3.54
C VAL A 13 79.55 -36.79 3.07
N SER A 14 79.00 -37.87 2.51
CA SER A 14 77.58 -37.95 2.11
C SER A 14 76.61 -38.04 3.30
N GLU A 15 77.00 -38.70 4.40
CA GLU A 15 76.17 -38.79 5.61
C GLU A 15 76.14 -37.44 6.38
N GLU A 16 77.24 -36.69 6.40
CA GLU A 16 77.32 -35.35 7.02
C GLU A 16 76.53 -34.29 6.24
N LEU A 17 76.59 -34.30 4.89
CA LEU A 17 75.78 -33.39 4.07
C LEU A 17 74.27 -33.65 4.18
N ASN A 18 73.86 -34.92 4.33
CA ASN A 18 72.44 -35.26 4.52
C ASN A 18 71.94 -34.84 5.91
N GLN A 19 72.77 -35.00 6.95
CA GLN A 19 72.41 -34.54 8.30
C GLN A 19 72.33 -33.02 8.39
N GLU A 20 73.23 -32.28 7.73
CA GLU A 20 73.13 -30.81 7.68
C GLU A 20 71.90 -30.34 6.90
N GLN A 21 71.49 -31.04 5.83
CA GLN A 21 70.27 -30.73 5.07
C GLN A 21 68.98 -31.08 5.82
N GLU A 22 68.95 -32.19 6.58
CA GLU A 22 67.82 -32.55 7.45
C GLU A 22 67.69 -31.56 8.64
N LEU A 23 68.80 -31.14 9.24
CA LEU A 23 68.81 -30.13 10.31
C LEU A 23 68.37 -28.75 9.81
N HIS A 24 68.71 -28.38 8.57
CA HIS A 24 68.26 -27.12 7.97
C HIS A 24 66.77 -27.15 7.58
N ALA A 25 66.27 -28.31 7.12
CA ALA A 25 64.86 -28.50 6.80
C ALA A 25 63.97 -28.54 8.07
N GLU A 26 64.43 -29.16 9.15
CA GLU A 26 63.73 -29.15 10.44
C GLU A 26 63.71 -27.75 11.07
N ALA A 27 64.80 -26.98 10.95
CA ALA A 27 64.87 -25.58 11.42
C ALA A 27 63.97 -24.63 10.62
N GLU A 28 63.81 -24.82 9.30
CA GLU A 28 62.89 -24.05 8.47
C GLU A 28 61.41 -24.40 8.71
N THR A 29 61.11 -25.66 9.06
CA THR A 29 59.74 -26.05 9.44
C THR A 29 59.33 -25.61 10.85
N GLN A 30 60.27 -25.44 11.79
CA GLN A 30 59.96 -24.96 13.15
C GLN A 30 59.85 -23.43 13.27
N ALA A 31 60.39 -22.67 12.31
CA ALA A 31 60.27 -21.21 12.29
C ALA A 31 58.95 -20.69 11.70
N ALA A 32 58.13 -21.57 11.11
CA ALA A 32 56.89 -21.18 10.43
C ALA A 32 55.61 -21.27 11.29
N ASP A 33 55.69 -21.75 12.53
CA ASP A 33 54.49 -22.10 13.32
C ASP A 33 54.45 -21.51 14.75
N VAL A 34 55.17 -20.42 15.00
CA VAL A 34 54.99 -19.62 16.23
C VAL A 34 54.16 -18.40 15.90
N VAL A 35 52.83 -18.56 15.89
CA VAL A 35 51.90 -17.44 15.85
C VAL A 35 52.07 -16.66 17.15
N ASP A 36 52.42 -15.36 17.08
CA ASP A 36 52.50 -14.52 18.27
C ASP A 36 51.09 -14.44 18.90
N PRO A 37 50.91 -14.74 20.20
CA PRO A 37 49.61 -14.60 20.87
C PRO A 37 49.00 -13.18 20.75
N ARG A 38 49.81 -12.16 20.42
CA ARG A 38 49.35 -10.82 20.06
C ARG A 38 48.66 -10.77 18.69
N ASP A 39 49.16 -11.51 17.71
CA ASP A 39 48.59 -11.58 16.36
C ASP A 39 47.24 -12.33 16.38
N GLU A 40 47.11 -13.38 17.18
CA GLU A 40 45.82 -14.06 17.42
C GLU A 40 44.80 -13.12 18.05
N ARG A 41 45.24 -12.32 19.04
CA ARG A 41 44.37 -11.34 19.70
C ARG A 41 43.96 -10.20 18.77
N ILE A 42 44.84 -9.74 17.90
CA ILE A 42 44.54 -8.74 16.87
C ILE A 42 43.51 -9.31 15.88
N ALA A 43 43.71 -10.53 15.38
CA ALA A 43 42.77 -11.18 14.47
C ALA A 43 41.39 -11.38 15.09
N GLU A 44 41.32 -11.74 16.37
CA GLU A 44 40.06 -11.87 17.12
C GLU A 44 39.33 -10.52 17.24
N LEU A 45 40.05 -9.45 17.58
CA LEU A 45 39.49 -8.10 17.69
C LEU A 45 39.02 -7.56 16.33
N GLU A 46 39.76 -7.82 15.26
CA GLU A 46 39.36 -7.46 13.90
C GLU A 46 38.09 -8.21 13.46
N ALA A 47 37.98 -9.51 13.79
CA ALA A 47 36.78 -10.30 13.53
C ALA A 47 35.56 -9.75 14.31
N GLN A 48 35.72 -9.43 15.59
CA GLN A 48 34.67 -8.83 16.42
C GLN A 48 34.25 -7.44 15.91
N LEU A 49 35.20 -6.60 15.50
CA LEU A 49 34.91 -5.30 14.90
C LEU A 49 34.11 -5.44 13.60
N LYS A 50 34.50 -6.38 12.74
CA LYS A 50 33.78 -6.64 11.48
C LYS A 50 32.36 -7.15 11.73
N GLU A 51 32.18 -8.04 12.70
CA GLU A 51 30.86 -8.55 13.09
C GLU A 51 29.97 -7.43 13.66
N LEU A 52 30.52 -6.56 14.53
CA LEU A 52 29.81 -5.40 15.07
C LEU A 52 29.42 -4.40 13.99
N GLN A 53 30.34 -4.09 13.07
CA GLN A 53 30.07 -3.20 11.93
C GLN A 53 28.98 -3.78 11.02
N GLN A 54 28.98 -5.09 10.77
CA GLN A 54 27.92 -5.75 10.01
C GLN A 54 26.57 -5.65 10.74
N ARG A 55 26.53 -5.97 12.04
CA ARG A 55 25.31 -5.85 12.85
C ARG A 55 24.76 -4.43 12.87
N GLU A 56 25.63 -3.44 13.04
CA GLU A 56 25.24 -2.03 13.07
C GLU A 56 24.71 -1.59 11.70
N ARG A 57 25.39 -1.95 10.61
CA ARG A 57 24.94 -1.68 9.25
C ARG A 57 23.58 -2.30 8.97
N ASP A 58 23.36 -3.55 9.37
CA ASP A 58 22.08 -4.25 9.21
C ASP A 58 20.98 -3.64 10.07
N SER A 59 21.32 -3.16 11.27
CA SER A 59 20.40 -2.43 12.15
C SER A 59 19.99 -1.09 11.52
N LEU A 60 20.95 -0.32 11.01
CA LEU A 60 20.69 0.96 10.34
C LEU A 60 19.88 0.80 9.06
N LEU A 61 20.17 -0.23 8.26
CA LEU A 61 19.40 -0.53 7.05
C LEU A 61 17.96 -0.91 7.40
N ARG A 62 17.75 -1.72 8.44
CA ARG A 62 16.40 -2.08 8.91
C ARG A 62 15.65 -0.87 9.45
N ALA A 63 16.28 -0.06 10.30
CA ALA A 63 15.68 1.16 10.83
C ALA A 63 15.30 2.14 9.70
N LYS A 64 16.17 2.29 8.68
CA LYS A 64 15.87 3.12 7.50
C LYS A 64 14.68 2.58 6.72
N ALA A 65 14.61 1.27 6.49
CA ALA A 65 13.48 0.64 5.83
C ALA A 65 12.18 0.79 6.63
N GLU A 66 12.24 0.70 7.95
CA GLU A 66 11.08 0.91 8.83
C GLU A 66 10.57 2.36 8.74
N VAL A 67 11.46 3.35 8.76
CA VAL A 67 11.10 4.76 8.56
C VAL A 67 10.45 4.99 7.20
N GLU A 68 10.98 4.38 6.14
CA GLU A 68 10.42 4.49 4.79
C GLU A 68 9.03 3.85 4.68
N ASN A 69 8.84 2.69 5.32
CA ASN A 69 7.54 2.03 5.40
C ASN A 69 6.52 2.85 6.21
N ILE A 70 6.94 3.41 7.35
CA ILE A 70 6.10 4.30 8.16
C ILE A 70 5.71 5.51 7.32
N ARG A 71 6.65 6.15 6.63
CA ARG A 71 6.38 7.30 5.77
C ARG A 71 5.34 6.99 4.70
N ARG A 72 5.54 5.91 3.93
CA ARG A 72 4.58 5.46 2.91
C ARG A 72 3.20 5.19 3.53
N ARG A 73 3.15 4.54 4.69
CA ARG A 73 1.89 4.28 5.40
C ARG A 73 1.21 5.57 5.83
N THR A 74 1.95 6.51 6.42
CA THR A 74 1.40 7.80 6.87
C THR A 74 0.88 8.64 5.71
N GLU A 75 1.55 8.62 4.55
CA GLU A 75 1.08 9.32 3.36
C GLU A 75 -0.29 8.77 2.90
N LEU A 76 -0.45 7.43 2.88
CA LEU A 76 -1.72 6.78 2.57
C LEU A 76 -2.81 7.08 3.62
N ASP A 77 -2.46 7.09 4.90
CA ASP A 77 -3.40 7.38 5.98
C ASP A 77 -3.87 8.83 5.95
N ILE A 78 -2.98 9.79 5.62
CA ILE A 78 -3.33 11.20 5.43
C ILE A 78 -4.25 11.36 4.22
N GLU A 79 -3.93 10.73 3.10
CA GLU A 79 -4.77 10.80 1.89
C GLU A 79 -6.17 10.23 2.17
N LYS A 80 -6.25 9.09 2.87
CA LYS A 80 -7.51 8.51 3.33
C LYS A 80 -8.24 9.47 4.26
N ALA A 81 -7.59 10.00 5.28
CA ALA A 81 -8.20 10.94 6.23
C ALA A 81 -8.77 12.17 5.50
N HIS A 82 -8.06 12.71 4.50
CA HIS A 82 -8.54 13.83 3.71
C HIS A 82 -9.78 13.47 2.88
N LYS A 83 -9.79 12.28 2.27
CA LYS A 83 -10.97 11.78 1.53
C LYS A 83 -12.17 11.51 2.45
N PHE A 84 -11.92 11.05 3.68
CA PHE A 84 -12.94 10.69 4.66
C PHE A 84 -13.45 11.87 5.50
N ALA A 85 -12.67 12.94 5.63
CA ALA A 85 -13.04 14.10 6.44
C ALA A 85 -14.39 14.71 6.01
N LEU A 86 -14.67 14.69 4.70
CA LEU A 86 -15.91 15.21 4.14
C LEU A 86 -17.04 14.17 4.06
N GLU A 87 -16.78 12.87 4.23
CA GLU A 87 -17.79 11.82 4.05
C GLU A 87 -18.99 12.04 4.99
N LYS A 88 -18.71 12.24 6.28
CA LYS A 88 -19.76 12.47 7.28
C LYS A 88 -20.50 13.78 7.02
N PHE A 89 -19.78 14.86 6.71
CA PHE A 89 -20.37 16.16 6.45
C PHE A 89 -21.26 16.14 5.19
N SER A 90 -20.78 15.55 4.10
CA SER A 90 -21.55 15.36 2.86
C SER A 90 -22.79 14.50 3.10
N GLY A 91 -22.68 13.45 3.92
CA GLY A 91 -23.83 12.62 4.32
C GLY A 91 -24.92 13.43 5.03
N GLU A 92 -24.56 14.28 5.99
CA GLU A 92 -25.49 15.16 6.71
C GLU A 92 -26.08 16.27 5.84
N LEU A 93 -25.46 16.59 4.70
CA LEU A 93 -25.97 17.57 3.75
C LEU A 93 -27.03 16.99 2.82
N LEU A 94 -27.06 15.67 2.61
CA LEU A 94 -28.01 15.02 1.69
C LEU A 94 -29.48 15.29 2.03
N PRO A 95 -29.93 15.23 3.31
CA PRO A 95 -31.31 15.57 3.65
C PRO A 95 -31.71 17.00 3.29
N VAL A 96 -30.75 17.94 3.29
CA VAL A 96 -31.00 19.34 2.89
C VAL A 96 -31.25 19.40 1.38
N ILE A 97 -30.42 18.72 0.59
CA ILE A 97 -30.60 18.61 -0.87
C ILE A 97 -31.95 17.96 -1.18
N ASP A 98 -32.27 16.85 -0.52
CA ASP A 98 -33.54 16.14 -0.72
C ASP A 98 -34.76 17.01 -0.40
N ASN A 99 -34.68 17.85 0.63
CA ASN A 99 -35.78 18.73 0.99
C ASN A 99 -35.97 19.87 -0.02
N LEU A 100 -34.88 20.37 -0.62
CA LEU A 100 -34.97 21.32 -1.73
C LEU A 100 -35.60 20.67 -2.97
N GLU A 101 -35.20 19.44 -3.30
CA GLU A 101 -35.81 18.66 -4.39
C GLU A 101 -37.30 18.41 -4.13
N ARG A 102 -37.64 17.93 -2.93
CA ARG A 102 -39.03 17.70 -2.51
C ARG A 102 -39.88 18.97 -2.56
N ALA A 103 -39.30 20.11 -2.17
CA ALA A 103 -39.99 21.39 -2.26
C ALA A 103 -40.31 21.76 -3.71
N LEU A 104 -39.40 21.52 -4.65
CA LEU A 104 -39.61 21.76 -6.08
C LEU A 104 -40.61 20.78 -6.70
N ASP A 105 -40.62 19.52 -6.24
CA ASP A 105 -41.55 18.49 -6.71
C ASP A 105 -42.99 18.74 -6.24
N LEU A 106 -43.16 19.24 -5.02
CA LEU A 106 -44.47 19.58 -4.44
C LEU A 106 -44.98 20.97 -4.83
N ALA A 107 -44.11 21.83 -5.39
CA ALA A 107 -44.50 23.19 -5.76
C ALA A 107 -45.51 23.19 -6.91
N ASP A 108 -46.56 24.01 -6.77
CA ASP A 108 -47.50 24.24 -7.85
C ASP A 108 -46.88 25.17 -8.91
N LYS A 109 -46.27 24.56 -9.93
CA LYS A 109 -45.65 25.26 -11.06
C LYS A 109 -46.63 26.04 -11.92
N SER A 110 -47.94 25.85 -11.75
CA SER A 110 -48.97 26.60 -12.48
C SER A 110 -49.32 27.94 -11.80
N ASN A 111 -48.95 28.12 -10.54
CA ASN A 111 -49.20 29.35 -9.80
C ASN A 111 -48.15 30.42 -10.12
N SER A 112 -48.56 31.46 -10.86
CA SER A 112 -47.68 32.55 -11.28
C SER A 112 -47.10 33.37 -10.11
N GLU A 113 -47.77 33.41 -8.96
CA GLU A 113 -47.28 34.15 -7.78
C GLU A 113 -46.07 33.45 -7.14
N LEU A 114 -45.96 32.13 -7.31
CA LEU A 114 -44.86 31.32 -6.78
C LEU A 114 -43.70 31.16 -7.77
N ALA A 115 -43.86 31.59 -9.03
CA ALA A 115 -42.89 31.37 -10.09
C ALA A 115 -41.47 31.86 -9.72
N GLY A 116 -41.35 33.08 -9.19
CA GLY A 116 -40.05 33.63 -8.77
C GLY A 116 -39.44 32.90 -7.56
N LEU A 117 -40.26 32.36 -6.66
CA LEU A 117 -39.78 31.55 -5.53
C LEU A 117 -39.27 30.19 -6.02
N ILE A 118 -40.01 29.52 -6.91
CA ILE A 118 -39.63 28.23 -7.50
C ILE A 118 -38.29 28.38 -8.25
N GLU A 119 -38.16 29.40 -9.09
CA GLU A 119 -36.91 29.70 -9.80
C GLU A 119 -35.74 29.95 -8.84
N GLY A 120 -35.97 30.70 -7.77
CA GLY A 120 -34.95 30.94 -6.74
C GLY A 120 -34.48 29.67 -6.03
N VAL A 121 -35.41 28.78 -5.67
CA VAL A 121 -35.09 27.48 -5.07
C VAL A 121 -34.34 26.58 -6.06
N GLU A 122 -34.76 26.56 -7.33
CA GLU A 122 -34.10 25.79 -8.38
C GLU A 122 -32.65 26.26 -8.61
N LEU A 123 -32.43 27.57 -8.66
CA LEU A 123 -31.08 28.16 -8.78
C LEU A 123 -30.21 27.84 -7.56
N THR A 124 -30.81 27.86 -6.37
CA THR A 124 -30.12 27.53 -5.11
C THR A 124 -29.71 26.06 -5.09
N LEU A 125 -30.62 25.15 -5.47
CA LEU A 125 -30.34 23.72 -5.59
C LEU A 125 -29.21 23.46 -6.60
N LYS A 126 -29.29 24.11 -7.77
CA LYS A 126 -28.24 24.00 -8.80
C LYS A 126 -26.89 24.47 -8.27
N SER A 127 -26.86 25.62 -7.60
CA SER A 127 -25.64 26.19 -7.03
C SER A 127 -25.05 25.30 -5.94
N LEU A 128 -25.90 24.68 -5.12
CA LEU A 128 -25.49 23.72 -4.10
C LEU A 128 -24.90 22.46 -4.74
N LEU A 129 -25.55 21.88 -5.74
CA LEU A 129 -25.06 20.72 -6.49
C LEU A 129 -23.74 21.01 -7.22
N ASP A 130 -23.58 22.20 -7.80
CA ASP A 130 -22.34 22.62 -8.43
C ASP A 130 -21.21 22.82 -7.41
N ALA A 131 -21.53 23.30 -6.20
CA ALA A 131 -20.55 23.45 -5.12
C ALA A 131 -20.04 22.10 -4.62
N VAL A 132 -20.94 21.16 -4.32
CA VAL A 132 -20.57 19.81 -3.83
C VAL A 132 -19.84 18.97 -4.88
N ARG A 133 -20.15 19.14 -6.18
CA ARG A 133 -19.40 18.49 -7.27
C ARG A 133 -17.93 18.88 -7.27
N LYS A 134 -17.58 20.13 -6.93
CA LYS A 134 -16.17 20.57 -6.83
C LYS A 134 -15.38 19.83 -5.75
N PHE A 135 -16.06 19.26 -4.75
CA PHE A 135 -15.46 18.43 -3.70
C PHE A 135 -15.52 16.92 -4.02
N GLY A 136 -15.84 16.56 -5.26
CA GLY A 136 -15.87 15.17 -5.73
C GLY A 136 -17.17 14.43 -5.42
N MET A 137 -18.26 15.14 -5.10
CA MET A 137 -19.56 14.52 -4.91
C MET A 137 -20.31 14.41 -6.23
N GLU A 138 -20.72 13.20 -6.62
CA GLU A 138 -21.47 12.95 -7.85
C GLU A 138 -22.86 12.43 -7.53
N VAL A 139 -23.81 12.76 -8.42
CA VAL A 139 -25.22 12.35 -8.29
C VAL A 139 -25.39 11.01 -8.98
N VAL A 140 -26.05 10.07 -8.31
CA VAL A 140 -26.48 8.80 -8.88
C VAL A 140 -28.00 8.87 -9.04
N GLY A 141 -28.48 8.95 -10.27
CA GLY A 141 -29.93 9.12 -10.50
C GLY A 141 -30.34 9.04 -11.96
N ASP A 142 -29.57 8.38 -12.80
CA ASP A 142 -29.93 8.20 -14.20
C ASP A 142 -31.08 7.20 -14.33
N ILE A 143 -32.04 7.52 -15.18
CA ILE A 143 -33.14 6.64 -15.57
C ILE A 143 -32.76 5.90 -16.86
N HIS A 144 -33.41 4.76 -17.11
CA HIS A 144 -33.17 3.90 -18.28
C HIS A 144 -31.78 3.23 -18.32
N VAL A 145 -31.08 3.20 -17.19
CA VAL A 145 -29.81 2.47 -17.03
C VAL A 145 -30.04 1.10 -16.38
N PRO A 146 -29.17 0.10 -16.63
CA PRO A 146 -29.22 -1.16 -15.91
C PRO A 146 -29.13 -0.96 -14.40
N PHE A 147 -29.92 -1.73 -13.64
CA PHE A 147 -29.84 -1.70 -12.18
C PHE A 147 -28.47 -2.21 -11.70
N ASN A 148 -27.74 -1.37 -10.97
CA ASN A 148 -26.49 -1.75 -10.31
C ASN A 148 -26.69 -1.80 -8.78
N PRO A 149 -26.61 -2.98 -8.13
CA PRO A 149 -26.75 -3.12 -6.68
C PRO A 149 -25.72 -2.32 -5.86
N GLU A 150 -24.56 -1.98 -6.43
CA GLU A 150 -23.53 -1.19 -5.75
C GLU A 150 -23.90 0.29 -5.64
N LEU A 151 -24.78 0.79 -6.51
CA LEU A 151 -25.15 2.21 -6.61
C LEU A 151 -26.64 2.46 -6.36
N HIS A 152 -27.47 1.44 -6.55
CA HIS A 152 -28.93 1.54 -6.52
C HIS A 152 -29.54 0.59 -5.48
N GLN A 153 -30.60 1.06 -4.83
CA GLN A 153 -31.45 0.28 -3.96
C GLN A 153 -32.85 0.18 -4.58
N ALA A 154 -33.22 -1.03 -5.03
CA ALA A 154 -34.53 -1.29 -5.60
C ALA A 154 -35.60 -1.30 -4.51
N MET A 155 -36.49 -0.32 -4.54
CA MET A 155 -37.59 -0.20 -3.56
C MET A 155 -38.87 -0.90 -4.03
N THR A 156 -39.13 -0.86 -5.33
CA THR A 156 -40.29 -1.54 -5.93
C THR A 156 -39.98 -1.99 -7.35
N MET A 157 -40.78 -2.92 -7.85
CA MET A 157 -40.75 -3.33 -9.26
C MET A 157 -42.01 -2.87 -9.98
N MET A 158 -41.85 -2.28 -11.16
CA MET A 158 -42.94 -1.77 -11.99
C MET A 158 -42.97 -2.49 -13.34
N GLU A 159 -44.18 -2.74 -13.84
CA GLU A 159 -44.37 -3.33 -15.16
C GLU A 159 -44.04 -2.28 -16.22
N SER A 160 -43.20 -2.67 -17.19
CA SER A 160 -42.90 -1.83 -18.34
C SER A 160 -42.92 -2.67 -19.61
N GLU A 161 -43.53 -2.11 -20.66
CA GLU A 161 -43.45 -2.65 -22.03
C GLU A 161 -42.31 -2.00 -22.82
N GLU A 162 -41.79 -0.86 -22.34
CA GLU A 162 -40.81 -0.04 -23.05
C GLU A 162 -39.37 -0.35 -22.66
N LEU A 163 -39.16 -0.91 -21.46
CA LEU A 163 -37.82 -1.14 -20.90
C LEU A 163 -37.60 -2.62 -20.63
N GLU A 164 -36.42 -3.10 -21.01
CA GLU A 164 -35.91 -4.42 -20.63
C GLU A 164 -36.01 -4.63 -19.12
N PRO A 165 -36.30 -5.85 -18.64
CA PRO A 165 -36.28 -6.16 -17.22
C PRO A 165 -34.96 -5.75 -16.55
N ASN A 166 -34.99 -5.47 -15.24
CA ASN A 166 -33.82 -5.04 -14.45
C ASN A 166 -33.20 -3.69 -14.86
N HIS A 167 -34.00 -2.75 -15.34
CA HIS A 167 -33.58 -1.37 -15.61
C HIS A 167 -34.24 -0.38 -14.64
N VAL A 168 -33.53 0.71 -14.32
CA VAL A 168 -34.04 1.81 -13.51
C VAL A 168 -35.11 2.55 -14.29
N MET A 169 -36.36 2.50 -13.81
CA MET A 169 -37.49 3.21 -14.44
C MET A 169 -37.65 4.62 -13.90
N MET A 170 -37.54 4.76 -12.58
CA MET A 170 -37.66 6.04 -11.91
C MET A 170 -36.81 6.06 -10.66
N VAL A 171 -36.35 7.25 -10.30
CA VAL A 171 -35.58 7.50 -9.09
C VAL A 171 -36.49 8.21 -8.10
N MET A 172 -36.77 7.55 -6.98
CA MET A 172 -37.58 8.11 -5.90
C MET A 172 -36.76 9.02 -4.99
N GLN A 173 -35.48 8.71 -4.83
CA GLN A 173 -34.52 9.53 -4.10
C GLN A 173 -33.16 9.35 -4.76
N LYS A 174 -32.50 10.45 -5.10
CA LYS A 174 -31.18 10.40 -5.75
C LYS A 174 -30.13 9.84 -4.79
N GLY A 175 -29.22 9.05 -5.33
CA GLY A 175 -28.03 8.58 -4.64
C GLY A 175 -26.87 9.55 -4.83
N TYR A 176 -25.82 9.38 -4.04
CA TYR A 176 -24.61 10.19 -4.14
C TYR A 176 -23.37 9.35 -3.89
N THR A 177 -22.31 9.66 -4.62
CA THR A 177 -20.96 9.14 -4.38
C THR A 177 -20.02 10.29 -4.02
N LEU A 178 -18.97 10.01 -3.25
CA LEU A 178 -17.91 10.95 -2.90
C LEU A 178 -16.57 10.33 -3.29
N ASN A 179 -15.88 10.94 -4.26
CA ASN A 179 -14.59 10.46 -4.77
C ASN A 179 -14.63 8.97 -5.16
N GLY A 180 -15.73 8.53 -5.79
CA GLY A 180 -15.96 7.14 -6.21
C GLY A 180 -16.47 6.18 -5.13
N ARG A 181 -16.59 6.62 -3.87
CA ARG A 181 -17.19 5.81 -2.79
C ARG A 181 -18.67 6.14 -2.63
N LEU A 182 -19.51 5.13 -2.41
CA LEU A 182 -20.94 5.33 -2.17
C LEU A 182 -21.18 6.05 -0.82
N LEU A 183 -21.87 7.19 -0.86
CA LEU A 183 -22.40 7.85 0.34
C LEU A 183 -23.80 7.34 0.68
N ARG A 184 -24.67 7.30 -0.35
CA ARG A 184 -26.05 6.85 -0.25
C ARG A 184 -26.49 6.26 -1.58
N PRO A 185 -27.10 5.06 -1.61
CA PRO A 185 -27.64 4.50 -2.84
C PRO A 185 -28.83 5.31 -3.35
N ALA A 186 -29.05 5.30 -4.66
CA ALA A 186 -30.27 5.85 -5.24
C ALA A 186 -31.43 4.88 -4.97
N MET A 187 -32.51 5.38 -4.40
CA MET A 187 -33.73 4.57 -4.24
C MET A 187 -34.51 4.61 -5.54
N VAL A 188 -34.66 3.44 -6.17
CA VAL A 188 -35.19 3.33 -7.53
C VAL A 188 -36.34 2.33 -7.62
N ALA A 189 -37.22 2.55 -8.60
CA ALA A 189 -38.12 1.52 -9.09
C ALA A 189 -37.49 0.84 -10.31
N VAL A 190 -37.54 -0.50 -10.34
CA VAL A 190 -36.92 -1.31 -11.39
C VAL A 190 -37.98 -1.93 -12.29
N SER A 191 -37.71 -2.05 -13.58
CA SER A 191 -38.60 -2.71 -14.53
C SER A 191 -38.67 -4.22 -14.27
N LYS A 192 -39.89 -4.76 -14.31
CA LYS A 192 -40.15 -6.19 -14.46
C LYS A 192 -40.93 -6.42 -15.76
N ALA A 193 -40.72 -7.59 -16.37
CA ALA A 193 -41.53 -8.02 -17.50
C ALA A 193 -43.01 -8.07 -17.10
N LYS A 194 -43.88 -7.65 -18.02
CA LYS A 194 -45.33 -7.82 -17.87
C LYS A 194 -45.65 -9.33 -17.83
N ALA A 195 -46.45 -9.74 -16.84
CA ALA A 195 -46.85 -11.14 -16.68
C ALA A 195 -47.83 -11.60 -17.77
#